data_AF-A0A920VRI7-F1
#
_entry.id   AF-A0A920VRI7-F1
#
_cell.length_a   1.000
_cell.length_b   1.000
_cell.length_c   1.000
_cell.angle_alpha   90.00
_cell.angle_beta   90.00
_cell.angle_gamma   90.00
#
_symmetry.space_group_name_H-M   'P 1'
#
loop_
_entity.id
_entity.type
_entity.pdbx_description
1 polymer ?
#
loop_
_entity_poly.entity_id
_entity_poly.type
_entity_poly.pdbx_seq_one_letter_code
_entity_poly.pdbx_strand_id
1 'polypeptide(L)'
;MSQLEATRSGLFSSLDIGADGVQVPQINEISDARKVVPAAKYAPLGERGVSVFTRAGNYYKDDAVDHPARQNDETMTVVHIEGQKGLTILTKS
;
A
#
# COMPACT_ATOMS: atom_id res chain seq x y z
N MET A 1 12.88 -13.97 -5.16
CA MET A 1 12.22 -12.66 -5.01
C MET A 1 12.79 -11.98 -3.79
N SER A 2 13.15 -10.69 -3.88
CA SER A 2 13.49 -9.94 -2.66
C SER A 2 12.23 -9.80 -1.80
N GLN A 3 12.40 -9.70 -0.48
CA GLN A 3 11.28 -9.47 0.46
C GLN A 3 10.42 -8.28 0.02
N LEU A 4 11.05 -7.27 -0.59
CA LEU A 4 10.41 -6.07 -1.09
C LEU A 4 9.47 -6.30 -2.29
N GLU A 5 9.87 -7.11 -3.27
CA GLU A 5 9.02 -7.42 -4.43
C GLU A 5 7.79 -8.25 -4.02
N ALA A 6 7.98 -9.16 -3.05
CA ALA A 6 6.89 -9.93 -2.45
C ALA A 6 5.90 -9.00 -1.71
N THR A 7 6.40 -8.01 -0.96
CA THR A 7 5.56 -7.01 -0.30
C THR A 7 4.78 -6.17 -1.32
N ARG A 8 5.42 -5.65 -2.37
CA ARG A 8 4.74 -4.82 -3.39
C ARG A 8 3.61 -5.59 -4.10
N SER A 9 3.89 -6.80 -4.56
CA SER A 9 2.88 -7.65 -5.23
C SER A 9 1.74 -8.03 -4.29
N GLY A 10 2.05 -8.33 -3.02
CA GLY A 10 1.05 -8.61 -1.98
C GLY A 10 0.16 -7.40 -1.68
N LEU A 11 0.73 -6.20 -1.59
CA LEU A 11 -0.01 -4.94 -1.42
C LEU A 11 -0.97 -4.70 -2.57
N PHE A 12 -0.48 -4.79 -3.81
CA PHE A 12 -1.29 -4.62 -5.00
C PHE A 12 -2.46 -5.61 -5.01
N SER A 13 -2.16 -6.90 -4.88
CA SER A 13 -3.18 -7.96 -4.94
C SER A 13 -4.23 -7.78 -3.86
N SER A 14 -3.82 -7.49 -2.62
CA SER A 14 -4.74 -7.31 -1.47
C SER A 14 -5.68 -6.12 -1.68
N LEU A 15 -5.14 -5.00 -2.13
CA LEU A 15 -5.95 -3.81 -2.36
C LEU A 15 -6.82 -3.94 -3.61
N ASP A 16 -6.37 -4.65 -4.65
CA ASP A 16 -7.10 -4.81 -5.91
C ASP A 16 -8.30 -5.78 -5.80
N ILE A 17 -8.22 -6.75 -4.87
CA ILE A 17 -9.38 -7.56 -4.47
C ILE A 17 -10.35 -6.81 -3.53
N GLY A 18 -10.09 -5.54 -3.22
CA GLY A 18 -11.01 -4.65 -2.51
C GLY A 18 -10.83 -4.60 -0.99
N ALA A 19 -9.62 -4.79 -0.47
CA ALA A 19 -9.33 -4.48 0.92
C ALA A 19 -9.32 -2.95 1.17
N ASP A 20 -9.86 -2.51 2.31
CA ASP A 20 -9.84 -1.10 2.72
C ASP A 20 -8.46 -0.64 3.20
N GLY A 21 -7.52 -1.56 3.39
CA GLY A 21 -6.19 -1.24 3.85
C GLY A 21 -5.29 -2.45 4.01
N VAL A 22 -4.04 -2.19 4.37
CA VAL A 22 -3.00 -3.21 4.54
C VAL A 22 -2.18 -2.97 5.80
N GLN A 23 -1.72 -4.06 6.39
CA GLN A 23 -0.74 -4.07 7.49
C GLN A 23 0.56 -4.69 6.97
N VAL A 24 1.66 -3.96 7.08
CA VAL A 24 2.97 -4.35 6.54
C VAL A 24 3.91 -4.72 7.68
N PRO A 25 4.16 -6.02 7.91
CA PRO A 25 5.07 -6.48 8.95
C PRO A 25 6.54 -6.27 8.59
N GLN A 26 7.44 -6.53 9.55
CA GLN A 26 8.89 -6.61 9.33
C GLN A 26 9.56 -5.35 8.76
N ILE A 27 9.11 -4.16 9.13
CA ILE A 27 9.81 -2.91 8.78
C ILE A 27 11.08 -2.80 9.62
N ASN A 28 12.23 -2.94 8.94
CA ASN A 28 13.54 -2.96 9.58
C ASN A 28 14.44 -1.81 9.13
N GLU A 29 14.09 -1.11 8.05
CA GLU A 29 14.81 0.06 7.53
C GLU A 29 13.88 1.22 7.15
N ILE A 30 14.41 2.46 7.18
CA ILE A 30 13.68 3.64 6.65
C ILE A 30 13.25 3.42 5.20
N SER A 31 14.11 2.73 4.43
CA SER A 31 13.85 2.45 3.02
C SER A 31 12.65 1.51 2.83
N ASP A 32 12.35 0.63 3.78
CA ASP A 32 11.17 -0.23 3.74
C ASP A 32 9.90 0.60 3.93
N ALA A 33 9.86 1.41 5.00
CA ALA A 33 8.71 2.27 5.32
C ALA A 33 8.40 3.25 4.18
N ARG A 34 9.42 3.83 3.54
CA ARG A 34 9.24 4.79 2.43
C ARG A 34 8.65 4.18 1.17
N LYS A 35 8.70 2.86 1.00
CA LYS A 35 8.16 2.17 -0.19
C LYS A 35 6.70 1.74 -0.02
N VAL A 36 6.21 1.70 1.22
CA VAL A 36 4.86 1.24 1.54
C VAL A 36 3.79 2.17 0.97
N VAL A 37 3.89 3.49 1.21
CA VAL A 37 2.91 4.46 0.70
C VAL A 37 2.86 4.50 -0.83
N PRO A 38 4.00 4.60 -1.56
CA PRO A 38 3.99 4.55 -3.02
C PRO A 38 3.36 3.26 -3.57
N ALA A 39 3.54 2.12 -2.93
CA ALA A 39 2.94 0.87 -3.39
C ALA A 39 1.42 0.78 -3.13
N ALA A 40 0.91 1.43 -2.07
CA ALA A 40 -0.50 1.37 -1.68
C ALA A 40 -1.37 2.45 -2.34
N LYS A 41 -0.78 3.57 -2.75
CA LYS A 41 -1.51 4.75 -3.25
C LYS A 41 -1.35 4.94 -4.76
N TYR A 42 -2.37 5.50 -5.39
CA TYR A 42 -2.36 5.94 -6.78
C TYR A 42 -1.64 7.29 -6.94
N ALA A 43 -1.22 7.62 -8.15
CA ALA A 43 -0.69 8.94 -8.47
C ALA A 43 -1.69 10.06 -8.06
N PRO A 44 -1.22 11.22 -7.56
CA PRO A 44 0.19 11.63 -7.41
C PRO A 44 0.84 11.17 -6.09
N LEU A 45 0.11 10.51 -5.19
CA LEU A 45 0.61 10.11 -3.88
C LEU A 45 1.47 8.84 -3.91
N GLY A 46 1.36 8.06 -4.99
CA GLY A 46 2.11 6.83 -5.18
C GLY A 46 2.10 6.31 -6.62
N GLU A 47 2.37 5.01 -6.76
CA GLU A 47 2.67 4.29 -8.00
C GLU A 47 1.88 2.97 -8.10
N ARG A 48 0.78 2.84 -7.36
CA ARG A 48 -0.12 1.69 -7.48
C ARG A 48 -0.71 1.63 -8.89
N GLY A 49 -0.68 0.44 -9.51
CA GLY A 49 -1.29 0.22 -10.82
C GLY A 49 -2.81 0.39 -10.78
N VAL A 50 -3.39 1.11 -11.74
CA VAL A 50 -4.84 1.36 -11.80
C VAL A 50 -5.52 0.26 -12.62
N SER A 51 -6.51 -0.40 -12.00
CA SER A 51 -7.49 -1.23 -12.70
C SER A 51 -8.87 -0.90 -12.12
N VAL A 52 -9.77 -0.43 -12.97
CA VAL A 52 -11.15 -0.08 -12.58
C VAL A 52 -12.11 -1.25 -12.75
N PHE A 53 -11.66 -2.35 -13.36
CA PHE A 53 -12.46 -3.54 -13.61
C PHE A 53 -12.38 -4.58 -12.47
N THR A 54 -11.59 -4.31 -11.43
CA THR A 54 -11.44 -5.20 -10.28
C THR A 54 -12.48 -4.90 -9.21
N ARG A 55 -12.51 -5.69 -8.13
CA ARG A 55 -13.41 -5.46 -7.01
C ARG A 55 -13.15 -4.10 -6.35
N ALA A 56 -11.90 -3.65 -6.28
CA ALA A 56 -11.56 -2.32 -5.79
C ALA A 56 -12.21 -1.21 -6.62
N GLY A 57 -12.23 -1.36 -7.95
CA GLY A 57 -12.89 -0.45 -8.89
C GLY A 57 -14.38 -0.68 -9.05
N ASN A 58 -14.98 -1.54 -8.22
CA ASN A 58 -16.39 -1.94 -8.30
C ASN A 58 -16.82 -2.38 -9.71
N TYR A 59 -15.94 -3.08 -10.43
CA TYR A 59 -16.19 -3.59 -11.79
C TYR A 59 -16.66 -2.51 -12.78
N TYR A 60 -16.05 -1.32 -12.74
CA TYR A 60 -16.38 -0.17 -13.60
C TYR A 60 -17.80 0.37 -13.39
N LYS A 61 -18.41 0.10 -12.23
CA LYS A 61 -19.69 0.72 -11.88
C LYS A 61 -19.53 2.25 -11.79
N ASP A 62 -20.58 2.97 -12.18
CA ASP A 62 -20.66 4.43 -12.10
C ASP A 62 -19.48 5.11 -12.82
N ASP A 63 -19.05 4.53 -13.94
CA ASP A 63 -17.89 4.94 -14.75
C ASP A 63 -16.56 5.05 -13.96
N ALA A 64 -16.48 4.38 -12.81
CA ALA A 64 -15.35 4.46 -11.87
C ALA A 64 -14.96 5.90 -11.51
N VAL A 65 -15.94 6.81 -11.46
CA VAL A 65 -15.73 8.22 -11.14
C VAL A 65 -14.96 8.35 -9.83
N ASP A 66 -13.92 9.17 -9.86
CA ASP A 66 -13.03 9.49 -8.74
C ASP A 66 -12.37 8.29 -8.05
N HIS A 67 -12.34 7.11 -8.68
CA HIS A 67 -11.80 5.89 -8.06
C HIS A 67 -10.38 6.07 -7.46
N PRO A 68 -9.40 6.65 -8.19
CA PRO A 68 -8.07 6.84 -7.61
C PRO A 68 -8.04 7.83 -6.45
N ALA A 69 -8.80 8.92 -6.53
CA ALA A 69 -8.83 9.96 -5.50
C ALA A 69 -9.50 9.42 -4.22
N ARG A 70 -10.66 8.77 -4.35
CA ARG A 70 -11.38 8.16 -3.24
C ARG A 70 -10.55 7.07 -2.56
N GLN A 71 -9.96 6.15 -3.31
CA GLN A 71 -9.09 5.11 -2.75
C GLN A 71 -7.86 5.72 -2.06
N ASN A 72 -7.31 6.81 -2.58
CA ASN A 72 -6.21 7.51 -1.93
C ASN A 72 -6.59 8.10 -0.58
N ASP A 73 -7.82 8.57 -0.42
CA ASP A 73 -8.32 9.11 0.86
C ASP A 73 -8.68 7.98 1.85
N GLU A 74 -9.36 6.94 1.37
CA GLU A 74 -9.93 5.89 2.22
C GLU A 74 -8.93 4.77 2.60
N THR A 75 -7.94 4.47 1.74
CA THR A 75 -7.07 3.30 1.95
C THR A 75 -6.18 3.49 3.19
N MET A 76 -6.36 2.67 4.23
CA MET A 76 -5.50 2.69 5.40
C MET A 76 -4.21 1.89 5.17
N THR A 77 -3.08 2.39 5.66
CA THR A 77 -1.81 1.66 5.58
C THR A 77 -1.07 1.74 6.91
N VAL A 78 -0.80 0.58 7.49
CA VAL A 78 -0.14 0.44 8.79
C VAL A 78 1.17 -0.31 8.61
N VAL A 79 2.24 0.18 9.23
CA VAL A 79 3.55 -0.47 9.27
C VAL A 79 3.82 -1.02 10.66
N HIS A 80 4.38 -2.22 10.76
CA HIS A 80 4.76 -2.79 12.04
C HIS A 80 6.27 -2.70 12.24
N ILE A 81 6.64 -2.11 13.37
CA ILE A 81 8.00 -2.13 13.90
C ILE A 81 8.02 -3.16 15.03
N GLU A 82 8.56 -4.33 14.73
CA GLU A 82 8.49 -5.50 15.62
C GLU A 82 9.87 -6.12 15.92
N GLY A 83 10.94 -5.53 15.39
CA GLY A 83 12.32 -5.99 15.57
C GLY A 83 13.25 -4.91 16.13
N GLN A 84 14.36 -5.34 16.73
CA GLN A 84 15.36 -4.42 17.31
C GLN A 84 15.91 -3.41 16.28
N LYS A 85 16.04 -3.83 15.01
CA LYS A 85 16.49 -2.95 13.91
C LYS A 85 15.50 -1.80 13.68
N GLY A 86 14.22 -2.12 13.48
CA GLY A 86 13.17 -1.12 13.29
C GLY A 86 13.03 -0.18 14.52
N LEU A 87 13.11 -0.72 15.74
CA LEU A 87 13.06 0.09 16.96
C LEU A 87 14.24 1.07 17.07
N THR A 88 15.44 0.62 16.70
CA THR A 88 16.65 1.47 16.70
C THR A 88 16.51 2.64 15.73
N ILE A 89 15.82 2.44 14.60
CA ILE A 89 15.59 3.49 13.61
C ILE A 89 14.55 4.49 14.12
N LEU A 90 13.42 3.99 14.65
CA LEU A 90 12.34 4.82 15.17
C LEU A 90 12.80 5.77 16.27
N THR A 91 13.73 5.32 17.12
CA THR A 91 14.25 6.12 18.24
C THR A 91 15.31 7.15 17.83
N LYS A 92 15.77 7.13 16.57
CA LYS A 92 16.81 8.01 16.04
C LYS A 92 16.31 8.99 14.97
N SER A 93 15.06 8.87 14.53
CA SER A 93 14.39 9.76 13.56
C SER A 93 13.71 10.94 14.25
#